data_AF-A0A5W1WT94-F1
#
_entry.id   AF-A0A5W1WT94-F1
#
_cell.length_a   1.000
_cell.length_b   1.000
_cell.length_c   1.000
_cell.angle_alpha   90.00
_cell.angle_beta   90.00
_cell.angle_gamma   90.00
#
_symmetry.space_group_name_H-M   'P 1'
#
loop_
_entity.id
_entity.type
_entity.pdbx_description
1 polymer ?
#
loop_
_entity_poly.entity_id
_entity_poly.type
_entity_poly.pdbx_seq_one_letter_code
_entity_poly.pdbx_strand_id
1 'polypeptide(L)'
;AKMLETDQAWEVFEKLEDCYFSQKNPSVLVSCQKSYDTRVLCYQQSGVTVSTILLRDDDIVISLESWLELARANGWFVIRKDQLVERLMQL
;
A
#
# COMPACT_ATOMS: atom_id res chain seq x y z
N ALA A 1 -29.40 -32.16 -3.49
CA ALA A 1 -28.31 -31.19 -3.29
C ALA A 1 -28.33 -30.76 -1.83
N LYS A 2 -27.19 -30.87 -1.15
CA LYS A 2 -27.08 -30.74 0.31
C LYS A 2 -26.91 -29.25 0.66
N MET A 3 -27.98 -28.62 1.13
CA MET A 3 -28.07 -27.19 1.46
C MET A 3 -28.04 -27.00 2.99
N LEU A 4 -27.04 -27.61 3.65
CA LEU A 4 -26.87 -27.59 5.11
C LEU A 4 -25.68 -26.72 5.56
N GLU A 5 -24.95 -26.13 4.61
CA GLU A 5 -23.76 -25.32 4.89
C GLU A 5 -24.08 -23.83 5.03
N THR A 6 -25.27 -23.37 4.62
CA THR A 6 -25.65 -21.95 4.64
C THR A 6 -25.93 -21.44 6.04
N ASP A 7 -26.62 -22.21 6.89
CA ASP A 7 -26.93 -21.80 8.27
C ASP A 7 -25.66 -21.82 9.13
N GLN A 8 -24.79 -22.82 8.91
CA GLN A 8 -23.49 -22.90 9.57
C GLN A 8 -22.53 -21.79 9.13
N ALA A 9 -22.55 -21.42 7.85
CA ALA A 9 -21.78 -20.29 7.35
C ALA A 9 -22.26 -18.98 7.99
N TRP A 10 -23.59 -18.79 8.10
CA TRP A 10 -24.17 -17.60 8.72
C TRP A 10 -23.72 -17.42 10.18
N GLU A 11 -23.72 -18.49 10.98
CA GLU A 11 -23.21 -18.44 12.36
C GLU A 11 -21.70 -18.09 12.45
N VAL A 12 -20.90 -18.51 11.46
CA VAL A 12 -19.47 -18.16 11.40
C VAL A 12 -19.30 -16.69 11.05
N PHE A 13 -20.10 -16.15 10.13
CA PHE A 13 -20.11 -14.72 9.80
C PHE A 13 -20.54 -13.88 11.02
N GLU A 14 -21.61 -14.24 11.71
CA GLU A 14 -22.05 -13.53 12.93
C GLU A 14 -20.96 -13.50 14.00
N LYS A 15 -20.29 -14.63 14.25
CA LYS A 15 -19.18 -14.68 15.23
C LYS A 15 -17.99 -13.80 14.83
N LEU A 16 -17.70 -13.68 13.53
CA LEU A 16 -16.62 -12.81 13.05
C LEU A 16 -17.00 -11.33 13.19
N GLU A 17 -18.25 -10.97 12.88
CA GLU A 17 -18.77 -9.62 13.09
C GLU A 17 -18.77 -9.24 14.57
N ASP A 18 -19.29 -10.11 15.45
CA ASP A 18 -19.28 -9.90 16.89
C ASP A 18 -17.86 -9.69 17.42
N CYS A 19 -16.88 -10.48 16.94
CA CYS A 19 -15.49 -10.34 17.34
C CYS A 19 -14.86 -9.03 16.82
N TYR A 20 -15.25 -8.56 15.63
CA TYR A 20 -14.79 -7.29 15.06
C TYR A 20 -15.42 -6.08 15.77
N PHE A 21 -16.73 -6.09 16.03
CA PHE A 21 -17.45 -4.97 16.66
C PHE A 21 -17.24 -4.90 18.18
N SER A 22 -17.03 -6.03 18.85
CA SER A 22 -16.74 -6.07 20.30
C SER A 22 -15.37 -5.49 20.66
N GLN A 23 -14.46 -5.34 19.69
CA GLN A 23 -13.15 -4.67 19.90
C GLN A 23 -13.28 -3.16 20.20
N LYS A 24 -14.47 -2.56 20.05
CA LYS A 24 -14.72 -1.17 20.45
C LYS A 24 -14.92 -0.97 21.96
N ASN A 25 -14.94 -2.03 22.78
CA ASN A 25 -14.97 -1.90 24.24
C ASN A 25 -13.54 -1.70 24.78
N PRO A 26 -13.19 -0.54 25.35
CA PRO A 26 -11.82 -0.19 25.71
C PRO A 26 -11.23 -0.97 26.92
N SER A 27 -11.97 -1.92 27.51
CA SER A 27 -11.61 -2.58 28.77
C SER A 27 -11.02 -3.98 28.64
N VAL A 28 -10.95 -4.56 27.44
CA VAL A 28 -10.23 -5.83 27.21
C VAL A 28 -9.23 -5.62 26.07
N LEU A 29 -8.12 -4.97 26.39
CA LEU A 29 -6.92 -4.99 25.56
C LEU A 29 -6.31 -6.40 25.64
N VAL A 30 -6.90 -7.35 24.91
CA VAL A 30 -6.12 -8.49 24.43
C VAL A 30 -5.05 -7.85 23.54
N SER A 31 -3.77 -8.01 23.87
CA SER A 31 -2.64 -7.37 23.19
C SER A 31 -2.39 -7.89 21.78
N CYS A 32 -3.44 -8.20 21.03
CA CYS A 32 -3.42 -8.30 19.59
C CYS A 32 -3.47 -6.88 19.01
N GLN A 33 -2.53 -6.00 19.41
CA GLN A 33 -2.15 -4.89 18.54
C GLN A 33 -1.47 -5.53 17.32
N LYS A 34 -2.28 -6.06 16.41
CA LYS A 34 -1.83 -6.35 15.06
C LYS A 34 -1.52 -4.99 14.47
N SER A 35 -0.26 -4.58 14.55
CA SER A 35 0.25 -3.45 13.80
C SER A 35 0.07 -3.81 12.33
N TYR A 36 -1.03 -3.35 11.73
CA TYR A 36 -1.25 -3.44 10.30
C TYR A 36 -0.46 -2.33 9.61
N ASP A 37 0.83 -2.21 9.91
CA ASP A 37 1.73 -1.31 9.20
C ASP A 37 2.23 -1.99 7.92
N THR A 38 1.28 -2.47 7.11
CA THR A 38 1.58 -3.10 5.84
C THR A 38 1.23 -2.13 4.74
N ARG A 39 2.26 -1.57 4.10
CA ARG A 39 2.10 -0.73 2.92
C ARG A 39 2.07 -1.62 1.68
N VAL A 40 1.15 -1.33 0.76
CA VAL A 40 0.98 -2.10 -0.46
C VAL A 40 0.77 -1.20 -1.66
N LEU A 41 1.34 -1.59 -2.80
CA LEU A 41 1.11 -0.96 -4.10
C LEU A 41 0.11 -1.80 -4.90
N CYS A 42 -0.97 -1.18 -5.36
CA CYS A 42 -2.05 -1.86 -6.08
C CYS A 42 -2.03 -1.48 -7.57
N TYR A 43 -2.10 -2.48 -8.44
CA TYR A 43 -2.38 -2.29 -9.87
C TYR A 43 -3.88 -2.41 -10.09
N GLN A 44 -4.46 -1.40 -10.70
CA GLN A 44 -5.90 -1.37 -10.98
C GLN A 44 -6.18 -1.41 -12.48
N GLN A 45 -7.16 -2.22 -12.86
CA GLN A 45 -7.72 -2.25 -14.21
C GLN A 45 -9.23 -2.11 -14.09
N SER A 46 -9.80 -1.11 -14.77
CA SER A 46 -11.25 -0.82 -14.72
C SER A 46 -11.81 -0.65 -13.29
N GLY A 47 -11.01 -0.06 -12.39
CA GLY A 47 -11.38 0.17 -10.99
C GLY A 47 -11.25 -1.06 -10.07
N VAL A 48 -10.81 -2.20 -10.60
CA VAL A 48 -10.58 -3.43 -9.83
C VAL A 48 -9.08 -3.63 -9.64
N THR A 49 -8.65 -3.92 -8.40
CA THR A 49 -7.26 -4.29 -8.13
C THR A 49 -6.97 -5.67 -8.72
N VAL A 50 -6.09 -5.72 -9.71
CA VAL A 50 -5.68 -6.95 -10.42
C VAL A 50 -4.36 -7.53 -9.90
N SER A 51 -3.57 -6.74 -9.16
CA SER A 51 -2.33 -7.20 -8.54
C SER A 51 -1.92 -6.28 -7.39
N THR A 52 -1.16 -6.83 -6.45
CA THR A 52 -0.66 -6.11 -5.27
C THR A 52 0.79 -6.49 -5.02
N ILE A 53 1.63 -5.49 -4.72
CA ILE A 53 3.03 -5.66 -4.28
C ILE A 53 3.15 -5.16 -2.84
N LEU A 54 3.76 -5.96 -1.97
CA LEU A 54 4.09 -5.55 -0.60
C LEU A 54 5.28 -4.58 -0.63
N LEU A 55 5.15 -3.47 0.08
CA LEU A 55 6.23 -2.50 0.25
C LEU A 55 6.91 -2.72 1.59
N ARG A 56 8.24 -2.65 1.58
CA ARG A 56 9.09 -2.64 2.77
C ARG A 56 9.11 -1.24 3.37
N ASP A 57 9.57 -1.10 4.61
CA ASP A 57 9.61 0.20 5.31
C ASP A 57 10.53 1.22 4.61
N ASP A 58 11.59 0.72 3.98
CA ASP A 58 12.56 1.54 3.24
C ASP A 58 12.16 1.79 1.77
N ASP A 59 11.04 1.23 1.30
CA ASP A 59 10.56 1.48 -0.05
C ASP A 59 9.90 2.85 -0.15
N ILE A 60 10.28 3.62 -1.17
CA ILE A 60 9.68 4.92 -1.49
C ILE A 60 8.87 4.78 -2.78
N VAL A 61 7.56 5.01 -2.69
CA VAL A 61 6.68 5.13 -3.85
C VAL A 61 6.45 6.60 -4.14
N ILE A 62 6.92 7.04 -5.30
CA ILE A 62 6.84 8.44 -5.71
C ILE A 62 6.58 8.51 -7.21
N SER A 63 5.83 9.53 -7.66
CA SER A 63 5.68 9.80 -9.08
C SER A 63 7.01 10.30 -9.66
N LEU A 64 7.19 10.16 -10.97
CA LEU A 64 8.37 10.71 -11.63
C LEU A 64 8.48 12.23 -11.45
N GLU A 65 7.36 12.95 -11.47
CA GLU A 65 7.31 14.41 -11.29
C GLU A 65 7.77 14.83 -9.89
N SER A 66 7.22 14.19 -8.86
CA SER A 66 7.62 14.47 -7.48
C SER A 66 9.07 14.07 -7.23
N TRP A 67 9.56 13.02 -7.88
CA TRP A 67 10.98 12.66 -7.82
C TRP A 67 11.86 13.73 -8.49
N LEU A 68 11.45 14.27 -9.64
CA LEU A 68 12.17 15.35 -10.32
C LEU A 68 12.24 16.63 -9.48
N GLU A 69 11.15 16.99 -8.83
CA GLU A 69 11.11 18.12 -7.90
C GLU A 69 12.05 17.90 -6.72
N LEU A 70 12.00 16.72 -6.09
CA LEU A 70 12.90 16.35 -5.01
C LEU A 70 14.38 16.39 -5.45
N ALA A 71 14.69 15.85 -6.61
CA ALA A 71 16.05 15.86 -7.16
C ALA A 71 16.55 17.29 -7.34
N ARG A 72 15.75 18.17 -7.97
CA ARG A 72 16.07 19.59 -8.18
C ARG A 72 16.26 20.34 -6.87
N ALA A 73 15.40 20.13 -5.89
CA ALA A 73 15.52 20.74 -4.57
C ALA A 73 16.84 20.35 -3.86
N ASN A 74 17.38 19.18 -4.16
CA ASN A 74 18.66 18.71 -3.65
C ASN A 74 19.86 19.06 -4.56
N GLY A 75 19.67 19.91 -5.58
CA GLY A 75 20.73 20.36 -6.49
C GLY A 75 21.04 19.41 -7.65
N TRP A 76 20.21 18.39 -7.87
CA TRP A 76 20.37 17.45 -8.98
C TRP A 76 19.59 17.97 -10.19
N PHE A 77 20.14 17.78 -11.39
CA PHE A 77 19.44 18.05 -12.64
C PHE A 77 19.41 16.79 -13.50
N VAL A 78 18.27 16.54 -14.15
CA VAL A 78 18.11 15.41 -15.07
C VAL A 78 18.44 15.88 -16.47
N ILE A 79 19.39 15.20 -17.09
CA ILE A 79 19.82 15.47 -18.46
C ILE A 79 19.84 14.18 -19.25
N ARG A 80 19.46 14.25 -20.53
CA ARG A 80 19.63 13.11 -21.42
C ARG A 80 21.13 12.87 -21.64
N LYS A 81 21.53 11.60 -21.68
CA LYS A 81 22.93 11.18 -21.80
C LYS A 81 23.65 11.84 -22.99
N ASP A 82 22.97 12.00 -24.12
CA ASP A 82 23.48 12.64 -25.33
C ASP A 82 23.76 14.13 -25.18
N GLN A 83 23.08 14.82 -24.26
CA GLN A 83 23.28 16.25 -23.98
C GLN A 83 24.24 16.52 -22.82
N LEU A 84 24.61 15.50 -22.05
CA LEU A 84 25.49 15.65 -20.89
C LEU A 84 26.86 16.23 -21.26
N VAL A 85 27.46 15.71 -22.34
CA VAL A 85 28.80 16.11 -22.80
C VAL A 85 28.80 17.58 -23.22
N GLU A 86 27.81 18.00 -24.01
CA GLU A 86 27.68 19.39 -24.46
C GLU A 86 27.53 20.36 -23.28
N ARG A 87 26.71 20.01 -22.28
CA ARG A 87 26.54 20.83 -21.08
C ARG A 87 27.77 20.89 -20.21
N LEU A 88 28.53 19.81 -20.07
CA LEU A 88 29.78 19.80 -19.31
C LEU A 88 30.87 20.64 -19.98
N MET A 89 30.90 20.74 -21.31
CA MET A 89 31.85 21.59 -22.04
C MET A 89 31.54 23.10 -21.95
N GLN A 90 30.34 23.48 -21.50
CA GLN A 90 29.89 24.87 -21.37
C GLN A 90 30.09 25.45 -19.95
N LEU A 91 30.50 24.63 -18.99
CA LEU A 91 30.86 25.02 -17.62
C LEU A 91 32.35 25.28 -17.49
#